data_AF-A0A328TN16-F1
#
_entry.id   AF-A0A328TN16-F1
#
_cell.length_a   1.000
_cell.length_b   1.000
_cell.length_c   1.000
_cell.angle_alpha   90.00
_cell.angle_beta   90.00
_cell.angle_gamma   90.00
#
_symmetry.space_group_name_H-M   'P 1'
#
loop_
_entity.id
_entity.type
_entity.pdbx_description
1 polymer ?
#
loop_
_entity_poly.entity_id
_entity_poly.type
_entity_poly.pdbx_seq_one_letter_code
_entity_poly.pdbx_strand_id
1 'polypeptide(L)'
;MQVSHEDLPLLTKHFGVPVHTAQAFRHIGSGAAPDGSGTHFLACFRLKTGNVLQILKNTLRPKELWALNSTPKDAELRDQLYDRLDGRKARAILAEAFPTGSAINLIDLRQKEARETDHGNVINRLASELIAARGLQI
;
A
#
# COMPACT_ATOMS: atom_id res chain seq x y z
N MET A 1 7.52 -1.79 -6.94
CA MET A 1 8.87 -1.70 -7.51
C MET A 1 8.75 -1.65 -9.01
N GLN A 2 9.32 -0.65 -9.68
CA GLN A 2 9.40 -0.63 -11.14
C GLN A 2 10.84 -0.86 -11.53
N VAL A 3 11.09 -1.77 -12.46
CA VAL A 3 12.43 -1.97 -13.04
C VAL A 3 12.58 -0.97 -14.18
N SER A 4 13.51 -0.04 -14.07
CA SER A 4 13.82 0.87 -15.17
C SER A 4 14.56 0.13 -16.29
N HIS A 5 14.67 0.73 -17.47
CA HIS A 5 15.50 0.15 -18.52
C HIS A 5 16.98 0.07 -18.10
N GLU A 6 17.41 1.03 -17.28
CA GLU A 6 18.78 1.16 -16.77
C GLU A 6 19.14 0.07 -15.75
N ASP A 7 18.14 -0.54 -15.12
CA ASP A 7 18.32 -1.65 -14.17
C ASP A 7 18.49 -3.01 -14.86
N LEU A 8 18.22 -3.11 -16.16
CA LEU A 8 18.33 -4.39 -16.89
C LEU A 8 19.74 -4.97 -16.89
N PRO A 9 20.82 -4.19 -17.13
CA PRO A 9 22.18 -4.69 -17.00
C PRO A 9 22.49 -5.21 -15.60
N LEU A 10 21.96 -4.57 -14.55
CA LEU A 10 22.13 -5.02 -13.17
C LEU A 10 21.49 -6.41 -12.97
N LEU A 11 20.21 -6.55 -13.34
CA LEU A 11 19.48 -7.81 -13.20
C LEU A 11 20.10 -8.94 -14.03
N THR A 12 20.48 -8.65 -15.27
CA THR A 12 21.00 -9.66 -16.20
C THR A 12 22.45 -10.04 -15.91
N LYS A 13 23.35 -9.05 -15.75
CA LYS A 13 24.79 -9.31 -15.61
C LYS A 13 25.20 -9.68 -14.19
N HIS A 14 24.59 -9.06 -13.18
CA HIS A 14 24.99 -9.30 -11.78
C HIS A 14 24.15 -10.38 -11.12
N PHE A 15 22.82 -10.34 -11.30
CA PHE A 15 21.92 -11.31 -10.67
C PHE A 15 21.62 -12.54 -11.55
N GLY A 16 22.08 -12.55 -12.80
CA GLY A 16 21.89 -13.67 -13.72
C GLY A 16 20.43 -13.87 -14.12
N VAL A 17 19.62 -12.82 -14.07
CA VAL A 17 18.20 -12.86 -14.44
C VAL A 17 18.07 -12.93 -15.97
N PRO A 18 17.37 -13.92 -16.54
CA PRO A 18 17.11 -13.96 -17.97
C PRO A 18 16.41 -12.69 -18.46
N VAL A 19 16.81 -12.21 -19.64
CA VAL A 19 16.29 -10.96 -20.22
C VAL A 19 14.76 -10.99 -20.32
N HIS A 20 14.17 -12.12 -20.72
CA HIS A 20 12.72 -12.26 -20.82
C HIS A 20 12.02 -12.13 -19.45
N THR A 21 12.60 -12.67 -18.38
CA THR A 21 12.07 -12.55 -17.02
C THR A 21 12.15 -11.12 -16.52
N ALA A 22 13.29 -10.44 -16.75
CA ALA A 22 13.46 -9.04 -16.38
C ALA A 22 12.50 -8.12 -17.16
N GLN A 23 12.26 -8.41 -18.44
CA GLN A 23 11.26 -7.72 -19.25
C GLN A 23 9.84 -7.99 -18.76
N ALA A 24 9.47 -9.24 -18.50
CA ALA A 24 8.16 -9.60 -17.96
C ALA A 24 7.91 -8.89 -16.62
N PHE A 25 8.88 -8.91 -15.71
CA PHE A 25 8.76 -8.24 -14.42
C PHE A 25 8.60 -6.72 -14.56
N ARG A 26 9.26 -6.10 -15.54
CA ARG A 26 9.08 -4.67 -15.86
C ARG A 26 7.64 -4.32 -16.26
N HIS A 27 6.92 -5.24 -16.91
CA HIS A 27 5.56 -5.03 -17.38
C HIS A 27 4.47 -5.29 -16.31
N ILE A 28 4.82 -5.88 -15.16
CA ILE A 28 3.86 -6.28 -14.11
C ILE A 28 3.32 -5.10 -13.27
N GLY A 29 3.71 -3.87 -13.60
CA GLY A 29 3.22 -2.65 -12.96
C GLY A 29 3.90 -2.35 -11.63
N SER A 30 3.82 -1.09 -11.20
CA SER A 30 4.50 -0.60 -10.01
C SER A 30 3.55 -0.49 -8.81
N GLY A 31 4.01 -0.96 -7.65
CA GLY A 31 3.32 -0.74 -6.37
C GLY A 31 2.34 -1.84 -5.99
N ALA A 32 1.45 -1.54 -5.04
CA ALA A 32 0.37 -2.43 -4.67
C ALA A 32 -0.64 -2.48 -5.83
N ALA A 33 -1.13 -3.68 -6.14
CA ALA A 33 -2.16 -3.86 -7.13
C ALA A 33 -3.44 -3.11 -6.72
N PRO A 34 -4.20 -2.52 -7.69
CA PRO A 34 -5.39 -1.73 -7.39
C PRO A 34 -6.48 -2.47 -6.62
N ASP A 35 -6.51 -3.80 -6.74
CA ASP A 35 -7.42 -4.71 -6.05
C ASP A 35 -6.98 -5.02 -4.60
N GLY A 36 -5.90 -4.41 -4.11
CA GLY A 36 -5.37 -4.64 -2.77
C GLY A 36 -4.64 -5.98 -2.61
N SER A 37 -4.43 -6.73 -3.69
CA SER A 37 -3.78 -8.06 -3.63
C SER A 37 -2.27 -8.01 -3.38
N GLY A 38 -1.70 -6.82 -3.15
CA GLY A 38 -0.30 -6.62 -2.79
C GLY A 38 0.62 -6.33 -3.97
N THR A 39 1.93 -6.46 -3.78
CA THR A 39 2.94 -6.03 -4.77
C THR A 39 3.76 -7.20 -5.30
N HIS A 40 4.12 -7.14 -6.58
CA HIS A 40 5.02 -8.12 -7.17
C HIS A 40 6.47 -7.75 -6.90
N PHE A 41 7.30 -8.77 -6.67
CA PHE A 41 8.74 -8.63 -6.54
C PHE A 41 9.46 -9.80 -7.21
N LEU A 42 10.69 -9.56 -7.63
CA LEU A 42 11.55 -10.59 -8.19
C LEU A 42 12.40 -11.20 -7.07
N ALA A 43 12.20 -12.48 -6.80
CA ALA A 43 13.01 -13.25 -5.88
C ALA A 43 14.14 -13.96 -6.64
N CYS A 44 15.38 -13.67 -6.23
CA CYS A 44 16.58 -14.31 -6.77
C CYS A 44 17.23 -15.17 -5.69
N PHE A 45 17.04 -16.49 -5.76
CA PHE A 45 17.63 -17.45 -4.83
C PHE A 45 18.90 -18.05 -5.42
N ARG A 46 20.01 -17.97 -4.68
CA ARG A 46 21.27 -18.61 -5.05
C ARG A 46 21.41 -19.92 -4.26
N LEU A 47 21.25 -21.04 -4.96
CA LEU A 47 21.37 -22.39 -4.40
C LEU A 47 22.69 -23.02 -4.82
N LYS A 48 23.10 -24.11 -4.16
CA LYS A 48 24.28 -24.88 -4.54
C LYS A 48 24.19 -25.47 -5.95
N THR A 49 22.97 -25.78 -6.40
CA THR A 49 22.67 -26.39 -7.70
C THR A 49 22.45 -25.37 -8.81
N GLY A 50 22.43 -24.07 -8.50
CA GLY A 50 22.16 -23.01 -9.46
C GLY A 50 21.29 -21.90 -8.89
N ASN A 51 20.86 -20.98 -9.75
CA ASN A 51 19.97 -19.89 -9.38
C ASN A 51 18.51 -20.28 -9.65
N VAL A 52 17.63 -19.95 -8.71
CA VAL A 52 16.18 -20.04 -8.89
C VAL A 52 15.62 -18.62 -8.86
N LEU A 53 14.85 -18.29 -9.90
CA LEU A 53 14.28 -16.96 -10.09
C LEU A 53 12.76 -17.08 -10.16
N GLN A 54 12.06 -16.32 -9.33
CA GLN A 54 10.60 -16.34 -9.28
C GLN A 54 10.06 -14.93 -9.17
N ILE A 55 9.05 -14.61 -9.98
CA ILE A 55 8.23 -13.43 -9.76
C ILE A 55 7.16 -13.84 -8.77
N LEU A 56 7.25 -13.28 -7.57
CA LEU A 56 6.34 -13.59 -6.47
C LEU A 56 5.46 -12.37 -6.18
N LYS A 57 4.33 -12.61 -5.52
CA LYS A 57 3.40 -11.58 -5.08
C LYS A 57 3.36 -11.55 -3.56
N ASN A 58 3.76 -10.43 -2.97
CA ASN A 58 3.63 -10.21 -1.54
C ASN A 58 2.20 -9.74 -1.23
N THR A 59 1.34 -10.67 -0.82
CA THR A 59 -0.04 -10.39 -0.41
C THR A 59 -0.06 -9.91 1.03
N LEU A 60 -0.36 -8.63 1.26
CA LEU A 60 -0.53 -8.08 2.60
C LEU A 60 -2.01 -8.10 2.98
N ARG A 61 -2.30 -8.40 4.25
CA ARG A 61 -3.66 -8.30 4.77
C ARG A 61 -4.03 -6.83 4.96
N PRO A 62 -5.32 -6.46 4.93
CA PRO A 62 -5.76 -5.07 5.08
C PRO A 62 -5.17 -4.32 6.29
N LYS A 63 -5.02 -5.01 7.44
CA LYS A 63 -4.38 -4.42 8.64
C LYS A 63 -2.89 -4.13 8.43
N GLU A 64 -2.19 -4.97 7.68
CA GLU A 64 -0.77 -4.82 7.36
C GLU A 64 -0.58 -3.75 6.29
N LEU A 65 -1.49 -3.67 5.30
CA LEU A 65 -1.55 -2.56 4.36
C LEU A 65 -1.62 -1.24 5.11
N TRP A 66 -2.54 -1.10 6.06
CA TRP A 66 -2.63 0.11 6.89
C TRP A 66 -1.44 0.32 7.84
N ALA A 67 -0.77 -0.74 8.29
CA ALA A 67 0.44 -0.60 9.11
C ALA A 67 1.64 -0.09 8.28
N LEU A 68 1.71 -0.45 7.01
CA LEU A 68 2.86 -0.19 6.12
C LEU A 68 2.60 0.92 5.10
N ASN A 69 1.38 1.47 5.04
CA ASN A 69 1.05 2.58 4.15
C ASN A 69 1.79 3.86 4.62
N SER A 70 2.48 4.51 3.68
CA SER A 70 3.25 5.74 3.87
C SER A 70 2.72 6.92 3.06
N THR A 71 1.56 6.79 2.40
CA THR A 71 0.91 7.88 1.68
C THR A 71 0.52 8.98 2.68
N PRO A 72 0.88 10.26 2.44
CA PRO A 72 0.65 11.33 3.41
C PRO A 72 -0.79 11.43 3.95
N LYS A 73 -1.81 11.42 3.07
CA LYS A 73 -3.22 11.52 3.48
C LYS A 73 -3.70 10.30 4.28
N ASP A 74 -3.25 9.11 3.91
CA ASP A 74 -3.60 7.87 4.64
C ASP A 74 -2.87 7.79 5.98
N ALA A 75 -1.61 8.22 6.02
CA ALA A 75 -0.82 8.30 7.24
C ALA A 75 -1.46 9.28 8.23
N GLU A 76 -1.85 10.46 7.78
CA GLU A 76 -2.54 11.45 8.60
C GLU A 76 -3.87 10.92 9.16
N LEU A 77 -4.70 10.26 8.33
CA LEU A 77 -5.93 9.61 8.79
C LEU A 77 -5.67 8.55 9.86
N ARG A 78 -4.62 7.74 9.66
CA ARG A 78 -4.22 6.70 10.61
C ARG A 78 -3.72 7.29 11.92
N ASP A 79 -2.92 8.35 11.85
CA ASP A 79 -2.35 9.02 13.02
C ASP A 79 -3.45 9.70 13.83
N GLN A 80 -4.42 10.35 13.17
CA GLN A 80 -5.64 10.87 13.82
C GLN A 80 -6.44 9.80 14.57
N LEU A 81 -6.47 8.56 14.05
CA LEU A 81 -7.10 7.44 14.74
C LEU A 81 -6.23 6.88 15.87
N TYR A 82 -4.91 6.92 15.76
CA TYR A 82 -4.00 6.53 16.83
C TYR A 82 -4.03 7.49 18.02
N ASP A 83 -4.24 8.78 17.78
CA ASP A 83 -4.38 9.77 18.84
C ASP A 83 -5.65 9.54 19.68
N ARG A 84 -6.67 8.92 19.08
CA ARG A 84 -8.00 8.70 19.69
C ARG A 84 -8.21 7.26 20.18
N LEU A 85 -7.48 6.30 19.62
CA LEU A 85 -7.67 4.86 19.85
C LEU A 85 -6.33 4.12 19.94
N ASP A 86 -6.33 2.94 20.56
CA ASP A 86 -5.20 2.03 20.45
C ASP A 86 -4.92 1.65 18.98
N GLY A 87 -3.64 1.58 18.61
CA GLY A 87 -3.22 1.35 17.24
C GLY A 87 -3.76 0.06 16.62
N ARG A 88 -4.00 -0.99 17.41
CA ARG A 88 -4.63 -2.23 16.90
C ARG A 88 -6.09 -2.00 16.52
N LYS A 89 -6.83 -1.24 17.33
CA LYS A 89 -8.25 -0.90 17.07
C LYS A 89 -8.37 0.02 15.87
N ALA A 90 -7.56 1.07 15.81
CA ALA A 90 -7.51 1.99 14.68
C ALA A 90 -7.27 1.25 13.35
N ARG A 91 -6.25 0.39 13.28
CA ARG A 91 -5.99 -0.43 12.08
C ARG A 91 -7.11 -1.41 11.76
N ALA A 92 -7.83 -1.92 12.76
CA ALA A 92 -8.98 -2.80 12.51
C ALA A 92 -10.15 -2.04 11.85
N ILE A 93 -10.45 -0.83 12.33
CA ILE A 93 -11.48 0.03 11.76
C ILE A 93 -11.14 0.39 10.32
N LEU A 94 -9.90 0.85 10.09
CA LEU A 94 -9.39 1.21 8.78
C LEU A 94 -9.39 0.04 7.79
N ALA A 95 -8.95 -1.14 8.24
CA ALA A 95 -8.91 -2.35 7.43
C ALA A 95 -10.30 -2.82 6.97
N GLU A 96 -11.34 -2.57 7.76
CA GLU A 96 -12.71 -2.96 7.41
C GLU A 96 -13.39 -1.91 6.53
N ALA A 97 -13.16 -0.62 6.81
CA ALA A 97 -13.69 0.46 5.98
C ALA A 97 -13.00 0.55 4.61
N PHE A 98 -11.70 0.28 4.57
CA PHE A 98 -10.85 0.39 3.38
C PHE A 98 -9.98 -0.87 3.25
N PRO A 99 -10.54 -1.99 2.76
CA PRO A 99 -9.82 -3.26 2.67
C PRO A 99 -8.64 -3.22 1.69
N THR A 100 -8.67 -2.31 0.71
CA THR A 100 -7.57 -2.08 -0.23
C THR A 100 -6.39 -1.31 0.37
N GLY A 101 -6.51 -0.83 1.61
CA GLY A 101 -5.43 -0.19 2.35
C GLY A 101 -5.25 1.30 2.10
N SER A 102 -6.19 1.97 1.44
CA SER A 102 -6.12 3.42 1.18
C SER A 102 -7.52 4.05 1.18
N ALA A 103 -7.59 5.28 1.71
CA ALA A 103 -8.78 6.13 1.73
C ALA A 103 -8.68 7.34 0.79
N ILE A 104 -7.57 7.48 0.03
CA ILE A 104 -7.29 8.64 -0.83
C ILE A 104 -8.46 9.00 -1.73
N ASN A 105 -9.05 8.01 -2.43
CA ASN A 105 -10.16 8.27 -3.36
C ASN A 105 -11.35 8.95 -2.67
N LEU A 106 -11.67 8.53 -1.44
CA LEU A 106 -12.76 9.12 -0.67
C LEU A 106 -12.38 10.49 -0.12
N ILE A 107 -11.14 10.65 0.38
CA ILE A 107 -10.65 11.94 0.88
C ILE A 107 -10.64 12.98 -0.24
N ASP A 108 -10.15 12.62 -1.43
CA ASP A 108 -10.12 13.49 -2.61
C ASP A 108 -11.51 13.86 -3.12
N LEU A 109 -12.45 12.89 -3.12
CA LEU A 109 -13.84 13.13 -3.47
C LEU A 109 -14.46 14.16 -2.52
N ARG A 110 -14.35 13.94 -1.21
CA ARG A 110 -14.91 14.83 -0.19
C ARG A 110 -14.25 16.20 -0.19
N GLN A 111 -12.96 16.27 -0.45
CA GLN A 111 -12.23 17.53 -0.59
C GLN A 111 -12.79 18.36 -1.75
N LYS A 112 -13.08 17.73 -2.90
CA LYS A 112 -13.70 18.39 -4.05
C LYS A 112 -15.12 18.86 -3.76
N GLU A 113 -15.93 18.02 -3.10
CA GLU A 113 -17.32 18.34 -2.76
C GLU A 113 -17.43 19.48 -1.75
N ALA A 114 -16.56 19.50 -0.73
CA ALA A 114 -16.55 20.53 0.30
C ALA A 114 -15.96 21.86 -0.17
N ARG A 115 -15.33 21.92 -1.36
CA ARG A 115 -14.53 23.06 -1.84
C ARG A 115 -13.48 23.52 -0.81
N GLU A 116 -12.99 22.59 0.00
CA GLU A 116 -12.03 22.87 1.07
C GLU A 116 -10.60 22.79 0.52
N THR A 117 -9.83 23.84 0.77
CA THR A 117 -8.40 23.87 0.43
C THR A 117 -7.58 23.01 1.39
N ASP A 118 -8.06 22.84 2.62
CA ASP A 118 -7.39 22.11 3.69
C ASP A 118 -7.89 20.66 3.78
N HIS A 119 -6.99 19.71 3.58
CA HIS A 119 -7.26 18.27 3.63
C HIS A 119 -7.38 17.75 5.07
N GLY A 120 -6.78 18.43 6.05
CA GLY A 120 -6.79 17.99 7.45
C GLY A 120 -8.20 18.00 8.05
N ASN A 121 -9.04 18.98 7.69
CA ASN A 121 -10.43 19.04 8.16
C ASN A 121 -11.29 17.87 7.63
N VAL A 122 -11.13 17.52 6.36
CA VAL A 122 -11.81 16.38 5.74
C VAL A 122 -11.40 15.07 6.41
N ILE A 123 -10.11 14.91 6.65
CA ILE A 123 -9.53 13.73 7.32
C ILE A 123 -10.03 13.63 8.77
N ASN A 124 -10.07 14.74 9.50
CA ASN A 124 -10.57 14.78 10.87
C ASN A 124 -12.04 14.38 10.99
N ARG A 125 -12.89 14.85 10.07
CA ARG A 125 -14.31 14.45 10.02
C ARG A 125 -14.45 12.96 9.70
N LEU A 126 -13.70 12.48 8.71
CA LEU A 126 -13.69 11.06 8.34
C LEU A 126 -13.25 10.18 9.51
N ALA A 127 -12.21 10.57 10.26
CA ALA A 127 -11.79 9.86 11.45
C ALA A 127 -12.91 9.78 12.50
N SER A 128 -13.60 10.89 12.78
CA SER A 128 -14.72 10.91 13.73
C SER A 128 -15.89 10.01 13.28
N GLU A 129 -16.23 10.03 11.99
CA GLU A 129 -17.28 9.18 11.41
C GLU A 129 -16.95 7.70 11.55
N LEU A 130 -15.70 7.31 11.26
CA LEU A 130 -15.25 5.92 11.37
C LEU A 130 -15.36 5.37 12.80
N ILE A 131 -15.13 6.23 13.79
CA ILE A 131 -15.25 5.85 15.21
C ILE A 131 -16.73 5.77 15.62
N ALA A 132 -17.52 6.77 15.23
CA ALA A 132 -18.96 6.84 15.52
C ALA A 132 -19.72 5.64 14.91
N ALA A 133 -19.36 5.22 13.69
CA ALA A 133 -19.96 4.06 13.01
C ALA A 133 -19.79 2.74 13.78
N ARG A 134 -18.89 2.68 14.77
CA ARG A 134 -18.66 1.51 15.63
C ARG A 134 -19.33 1.59 16.99
N GLY A 135 -20.12 2.64 17.25
CA GLY A 135 -20.71 2.87 18.56
C GLY A 135 -19.67 3.09 19.67
N LEU A 136 -18.42 3.38 19.29
CA LEU A 136 -17.37 3.74 20.22
C LEU A 136 -17.58 5.21 20.56
N GLN A 137 -18.12 5.48 21.75
CA GLN A 137 -18.06 6.83 22.31
C GLN A 137 -16.64 7.08 22.81
N ILE A 138 -16.05 8.18 22.36
CA ILE A 138 -14.75 8.70 22.82
C ILE A 138 -15.02 9.84 23.78
#